data_AF-E2AR29-F1
#
_entry.id   AF-E2AR29-F1
#
_cell.length_a   1.000
_cell.length_b   1.000
_cell.length_c   1.000
_cell.angle_alpha   90.00
_cell.angle_beta   90.00
_cell.angle_gamma   90.00
#
_symmetry.space_group_name_H-M   'P 1'
#
loop_
_entity.id
_entity.type
_entity.pdbx_description
1 polymer ?
#
loop_
_entity_poly.entity_id
_entity_poly.type
_entity_poly.pdbx_seq_one_letter_code
_entity_poly.pdbx_strand_id
1 'polypeptide(L)'
;QYLVGSLSGSAAKVIEAIDISEDNYVIAWELLKKRYDDERGIKRRHIQCLMDELPKIRQESASAIQELVDHLQKHLRVLQSMKLPTEAWGDLIIYIIEKHLD
;
A
#
# COMPACT_ATOMS: atom_id res chain seq x y z
N GLN A 1 -21.45 -13.06 10.86
CA GLN A 1 -20.34 -13.76 10.16
C GLN A 1 -19.83 -12.92 8.98
N TYR A 2 -19.12 -11.82 9.24
CA TYR A 2 -18.62 -10.95 8.16
C TYR A 2 -17.16 -11.25 7.77
N LEU A 3 -16.29 -11.56 8.74
CA LEU A 3 -14.87 -11.80 8.47
C LEU A 3 -14.64 -13.01 7.56
N VAL A 4 -15.15 -14.19 7.91
CA VAL A 4 -14.96 -15.42 7.12
C VAL A 4 -15.48 -15.27 5.69
N GLY A 5 -16.67 -14.68 5.51
CA GLY A 5 -17.26 -14.46 4.18
C GLY A 5 -16.56 -13.39 3.34
N SER A 6 -15.69 -12.57 3.95
CA SER A 6 -14.95 -11.51 3.28
C SER A 6 -13.54 -11.94 2.87
N LEU A 7 -13.10 -13.14 3.25
CA LEU A 7 -11.76 -13.65 2.95
C LEU A 7 -11.79 -14.55 1.72
N SER A 8 -10.72 -14.51 0.94
CA SER A 8 -10.52 -15.35 -0.23
C SER A 8 -9.07 -15.80 -0.36
N GLY A 9 -8.84 -16.85 -1.16
CA GLY A 9 -7.50 -17.31 -1.50
C GLY A 9 -6.63 -17.62 -0.28
N SER A 10 -5.44 -17.01 -0.23
CA SER A 10 -4.45 -17.26 0.83
C SER A 10 -4.90 -16.77 2.19
N ALA A 11 -5.71 -15.71 2.27
CA ALA A 11 -6.20 -15.17 3.54
C ALA A 11 -7.26 -16.10 4.18
N ALA A 12 -8.14 -16.69 3.37
CA ALA A 12 -9.11 -17.68 3.85
C ALA A 12 -8.40 -18.92 4.44
N LYS A 13 -7.31 -19.39 3.78
CA LYS A 13 -6.48 -20.51 4.26
C LYS A 13 -5.83 -20.28 5.62
N VAL A 14 -5.58 -19.02 6.02
CA VAL A 14 -4.96 -18.71 7.33
C VAL A 14 -5.84 -19.15 8.49
N ILE A 15 -7.16 -19.10 8.31
CA ILE A 15 -8.14 -19.32 9.37
C ILE A 15 -9.03 -20.53 9.10
N GLU A 16 -8.69 -21.34 8.09
CA GLU A 16 -9.49 -22.48 7.62
C GLU A 16 -9.71 -23.55 8.71
N ALA A 17 -8.73 -23.71 9.62
CA ALA A 17 -8.80 -24.65 10.73
C ALA A 17 -9.48 -24.09 12.00
N ILE A 18 -10.03 -22.88 11.93
CA ILE A 18 -10.62 -22.19 13.09
C ILE A 18 -12.14 -22.27 12.99
N ASP A 19 -12.77 -22.84 14.01
CA ASP A 19 -14.23 -22.90 14.09
C ASP A 19 -14.85 -21.50 14.22
N ILE A 20 -16.03 -21.31 13.62
CA ILE A 20 -16.69 -20.02 13.63
C ILE A 20 -17.37 -19.79 14.99
N SER A 21 -16.73 -18.99 15.84
CA SER A 21 -17.28 -18.50 17.11
C SER A 21 -16.85 -17.05 17.35
N GLU A 22 -17.47 -16.39 18.34
CA GLU A 22 -17.10 -15.03 18.74
C GLU A 22 -15.69 -14.98 19.34
N ASP A 23 -15.36 -15.93 20.21
CA ASP A 23 -14.02 -16.07 20.80
C ASP A 23 -12.94 -16.29 19.72
N ASN A 24 -13.28 -17.09 18.71
CA ASN A 24 -12.36 -17.41 17.62
C ASN A 24 -12.22 -16.28 16.59
N TYR A 25 -13.13 -15.29 16.58
CA TYR A 25 -13.00 -14.11 15.71
C TYR A 25 -11.73 -13.33 16.04
N VAL A 26 -11.46 -13.12 17.33
CA VAL A 26 -10.27 -12.38 17.80
C VAL A 26 -9.00 -13.10 17.34
N ILE A 27 -8.97 -14.43 17.52
CA ILE A 27 -7.83 -15.26 17.12
C ILE A 27 -7.63 -15.22 15.60
N ALA A 28 -8.71 -15.38 14.82
CA ALA A 28 -8.67 -15.30 13.36
C ALA A 28 -8.16 -13.94 12.87
N TRP A 29 -8.64 -12.85 13.47
CA TRP A 29 -8.21 -11.49 13.17
C TRP A 29 -6.72 -11.28 13.50
N GLU A 30 -6.26 -11.73 14.66
CA GLU A 30 -4.85 -11.65 15.06
C GLU A 30 -3.92 -12.45 14.15
N LEU A 31 -4.33 -13.64 13.71
CA LEU A 31 -3.55 -14.43 12.76
C LEU A 31 -3.44 -13.76 11.39
N LEU A 32 -4.53 -13.15 10.92
CA LEU A 32 -4.52 -12.37 9.69
C LEU A 32 -3.62 -11.15 9.83
N LYS A 33 -3.73 -10.40 10.93
CA LYS A 33 -2.82 -9.28 11.21
C LYS A 33 -1.37 -9.75 11.27
N LYS A 34 -1.06 -10.80 12.02
CA LYS A 34 0.30 -11.33 12.11
C LYS A 34 0.90 -11.69 10.75
N ARG A 35 0.07 -12.16 9.81
CA ARG A 35 0.53 -12.55 8.47
C ARG A 35 0.63 -11.38 7.50
N TYR A 36 -0.28 -10.43 7.55
CA TYR A 36 -0.44 -9.40 6.52
C TYR A 36 -0.14 -7.97 6.99
N ASP A 37 -0.11 -7.72 8.30
CA ASP A 37 0.23 -6.44 8.92
C ASP A 37 1.76 -6.33 9.13
N ASP A 38 2.53 -6.58 8.06
CA ASP A 38 3.97 -6.34 8.05
C ASP A 38 4.23 -4.86 7.70
N GLU A 39 4.26 -4.03 8.73
CA GLU A 39 4.50 -2.59 8.61
C GLU A 39 5.78 -2.27 7.81
N ARG A 40 6.84 -3.08 7.96
CA ARG A 40 8.09 -2.88 7.23
C ARG A 40 7.93 -3.22 5.75
N GLY A 41 7.29 -4.35 5.46
CA GLY A 41 6.95 -4.77 4.10
C GLY A 41 6.07 -3.75 3.38
N ILE A 42 5.04 -3.25 4.05
CA ILE A 42 4.13 -2.22 3.52
C ILE A 42 4.91 -0.93 3.24
N LYS A 43 5.69 -0.41 4.20
CA LYS A 43 6.56 0.77 3.98
C LYS A 43 7.45 0.60 2.77
N ARG A 44 8.17 -0.54 2.70
CA ARG A 44 9.07 -0.85 1.58
C ARG A 44 8.33 -0.87 0.25
N ARG A 45 7.14 -1.46 0.20
CA ARG A 45 6.34 -1.52 -1.03
C ARG A 45 5.94 -0.13 -1.51
N HIS A 46 5.47 0.73 -0.61
CA HIS A 46 5.11 2.10 -0.97
C HIS A 46 6.32 2.93 -1.42
N ILE A 47 7.50 2.73 -0.81
CA ILE A 47 8.76 3.35 -1.27
C ILE A 47 9.13 2.85 -2.67
N GLN A 48 9.06 1.54 -2.93
CA GLN A 48 9.31 0.98 -4.27
C GLN A 48 8.39 1.58 -5.33
N CYS A 49 7.09 1.75 -5.02
CA CYS A 49 6.19 2.38 -5.97
C CYS A 49 6.59 3.83 -6.31
N LEU A 50 7.06 4.60 -5.32
CA LEU A 50 7.55 5.96 -5.54
C LEU A 50 8.85 6.03 -6.35
N MET A 51 9.73 5.03 -6.24
CA MET A 51 11.09 5.07 -6.80
C MET A 51 11.19 4.36 -8.16
N ASP A 52 10.51 3.22 -8.29
CA ASP A 52 10.75 2.25 -9.36
C ASP A 52 9.52 2.01 -10.26
N GLU A 53 8.31 2.37 -9.82
CA GLU A 53 7.05 1.98 -10.49
C GLU A 53 6.13 3.16 -10.83
N LEU A 54 6.72 4.30 -11.21
CA LEU A 54 5.95 5.46 -11.64
C LEU A 54 5.14 5.18 -12.92
N PRO A 55 3.93 5.77 -13.06
CA PRO A 55 3.12 5.65 -14.27
C PRO A 55 3.90 6.10 -15.51
N LYS A 56 3.95 5.28 -16.56
CA LYS A 56 4.67 5.62 -17.80
C LYS A 56 3.90 6.68 -18.59
N ILE A 57 4.51 7.84 -18.77
CA ILE A 57 3.95 8.91 -19.59
C ILE A 57 4.43 8.72 -21.03
N ARG A 58 3.55 8.24 -21.91
CA ARG A 58 3.86 8.04 -23.34
C ARG A 58 3.65 9.29 -24.18
N GLN A 59 2.69 10.12 -23.76
CA GLN A 59 2.36 11.38 -24.38
C GLN A 59 2.01 12.36 -23.27
N GLU A 60 2.70 13.49 -23.25
CA GLU A 60 2.38 14.56 -22.32
C GLU A 60 0.96 15.03 -22.54
N SER A 61 0.18 14.95 -21.47
CA SER A 61 -1.22 15.36 -21.43
C SER A 61 -1.57 15.72 -19.99
N ALA A 62 -2.55 16.60 -19.82
CA ALA A 62 -3.05 16.95 -18.49
C ALA A 62 -3.46 15.71 -17.69
N SER A 63 -4.08 14.72 -18.35
CA SER A 63 -4.47 13.46 -17.74
C SER A 63 -3.29 12.62 -17.28
N ALA A 64 -2.21 12.53 -18.07
CA ALA A 64 -1.03 11.76 -17.69
C ALA A 64 -0.28 12.39 -16.49
N ILE A 65 -0.19 13.72 -16.47
CA ILE A 65 0.38 14.45 -15.34
C ILE A 65 -0.48 14.26 -14.08
N GLN A 66 -1.80 14.33 -14.22
CA GLN A 66 -2.71 14.11 -13.10
C GLN A 66 -2.59 12.68 -12.55
N GLU A 67 -2.50 11.66 -13.40
CA GLU A 67 -2.28 10.27 -12.98
C GLU A 67 -0.96 10.11 -12.20
N LEU A 68 0.13 10.75 -12.66
CA LEU A 68 1.41 10.76 -11.95
C LEU A 68 1.28 11.42 -10.56
N VAL A 69 0.63 12.58 -10.48
CA VAL A 69 0.42 13.29 -9.21
C VAL A 69 -0.43 12.46 -8.26
N ASP A 70 -1.52 11.88 -8.74
CA ASP A 70 -2.41 11.03 -7.93
C ASP A 70 -1.68 9.79 -7.43
N HIS A 71 -0.85 9.16 -8.26
CA HIS A 71 0.00 8.04 -7.89
C HIS A 71 0.95 8.42 -6.74
N LEU A 72 1.71 9.51 -6.88
CA LEU A 72 2.65 9.98 -5.87
C LEU A 72 1.94 10.32 -4.56
N GLN A 73 0.86 11.10 -4.62
CA GLN A 73 0.10 11.52 -3.44
C GLN A 73 -0.47 10.32 -2.69
N LYS A 74 -0.98 9.31 -3.40
CA LYS A 74 -1.48 8.08 -2.77
C LYS A 74 -0.39 7.41 -1.92
N HIS A 75 0.81 7.23 -2.47
CA HIS A 75 1.87 6.55 -1.74
C HIS A 75 2.45 7.41 -0.61
N LEU A 76 2.61 8.71 -0.81
CA LEU A 76 3.06 9.65 0.23
C LEU A 76 2.09 9.71 1.42
N ARG A 77 0.78 9.78 1.18
CA ARG A 77 -0.22 9.80 2.26
C ARG A 77 -0.18 8.55 3.13
N VAL A 78 0.01 7.38 2.52
CA VAL A 78 0.15 6.12 3.29
C VAL A 78 1.45 6.12 4.10
N LEU A 79 2.56 6.54 3.53
CA LEU A 79 3.82 6.62 4.28
C LEU A 79 3.75 7.64 5.43
N GLN A 80 3.06 8.77 5.23
CA GLN A 80 2.81 9.76 6.27
C GLN A 80 1.94 9.21 7.41
N SER A 81 0.88 8.44 7.09
CA SER A 81 0.04 7.80 8.12
C SER A 81 0.82 6.76 8.94
N MET A 82 1.83 6.15 8.33
CA MET A 82 2.82 5.26 8.96
C MET A 82 3.99 6.02 9.62
N LYS A 83 3.84 7.32 9.85
CA LYS A 83 4.77 8.20 10.59
C LYS A 83 6.13 8.44 9.93
N LEU A 84 6.22 8.33 8.61
CA LEU A 84 7.42 8.77 7.89
C LEU A 84 7.36 10.28 7.62
N PRO A 85 8.52 10.98 7.59
CA PRO A 85 8.60 12.43 7.42
C PRO A 85 8.47 12.85 5.95
N THR A 86 7.38 12.45 5.28
CA THR A 86 7.17 12.67 3.85
C THR A 86 7.13 14.14 3.45
N GLU A 87 6.76 15.03 4.38
CA GLU A 87 6.75 16.48 4.19
C GLU A 87 8.15 17.06 3.90
N ALA A 88 9.21 16.39 4.37
CA ALA A 88 10.59 16.80 4.14
C ALA A 88 11.19 16.25 2.83
N TRP A 89 10.42 15.49 2.04
CA TRP A 89 10.93 14.80 0.84
C TRP A 89 10.72 15.59 -0.46
N GLY A 90 10.24 16.84 -0.40
CA GLY A 90 9.88 17.63 -1.56
C GLY A 90 10.94 17.61 -2.67
N ASP A 91 12.17 17.98 -2.35
CA ASP A 91 13.27 18.03 -3.33
C ASP A 91 13.61 16.66 -3.93
N LEU A 92 13.53 15.59 -3.13
CA LEU A 92 13.76 14.22 -3.61
C LEU A 92 12.67 13.78 -4.60
N ILE A 93 11.41 14.08 -4.28
CA ILE A 93 10.28 13.74 -5.15
C ILE A 93 10.34 14.53 -6.45
N ILE A 94 10.70 15.82 -6.39
CA ILE A 94 10.91 16.65 -7.59
C ILE A 94 11.99 16.03 -8.48
N TYR A 95 13.15 15.69 -7.91
CA TYR A 95 14.24 15.05 -8.65
C TYR A 95 13.82 13.74 -9.33
N ILE A 96 13.01 12.92 -8.65
CA ILE A 96 12.48 11.67 -9.20
C ILE A 96 11.53 11.93 -10.38
N ILE A 97 10.65 12.92 -10.26
CA ILE A 97 9.71 13.30 -11.31
C ILE A 97 10.47 13.82 -12.54
N GLU A 98 11.43 14.73 -12.34
CA GLU A 98 12.25 15.29 -13.43
C GLU A 98 12.94 14.18 -14.22
N LYS A 99 13.59 13.24 -13.52
CA LYS A 99 14.25 12.08 -14.14
C LYS A 99 13.28 11.13 -14.86
N HIS A 100 12.00 11.11 -14.47
CA HIS A 100 11.00 10.24 -15.08
C HIS A 100 10.32 10.89 -16.30
N LEU A 101 10.38 12.22 -16.41
CA LEU A 101 9.85 12.98 -17.54
C LEU A 101 10.89 13.18 -18.66
N ASP A 102 12.18 13.16 -18.34
CA ASP A 102 13.30 13.14 -19.30
C ASP A 102 13.37 11.81 -20.10
#